data_AF-A0A661GSD6-F1
#
_entry.id   AF-A0A661GSD6-F1
#
_cell.length_a   1.000
_cell.length_b   1.000
_cell.length_c   1.000
_cell.angle_alpha   90.00
_cell.angle_beta   90.00
_cell.angle_gamma   90.00
#
_symmetry.space_group_name_H-M   'P 1'
#
loop_
_entity.id
_entity.type
_entity.pdbx_description
1 polymer ?
#
loop_
_entity_poly.entity_id
_entity_poly.type
_entity_poly.pdbx_seq_one_letter_code
_entity_poly.pdbx_strand_id
1 'polypeptide(L)'
;ALAVMAEAYYLLDLHDLAAVAADTLAMNYPRHPSLNEQGEFQYQAADAIDEDAWLSWLTFGYYVQENPPFFDSRALYNDPQAASHEAEDLAVPPNDTAPPEEQSLFNKMTFGIFE
;
A
#
# COMPACT_ATOMS: atom_id res chain seq x y z
N ALA A 1 1.48 -12.94 -7.38
CA ALA A 1 2.51 -13.90 -7.83
C ALA A 1 3.11 -13.52 -9.19
N LEU A 2 2.29 -13.21 -10.22
CA LEU A 2 2.78 -12.84 -11.55
C LEU A 2 3.77 -11.67 -11.58
N ALA A 3 3.52 -10.61 -10.80
CA ALA A 3 4.45 -9.48 -10.67
C ALA A 3 5.87 -9.91 -10.23
N VAL A 4 5.96 -10.81 -9.24
CA VAL A 4 7.24 -11.33 -8.75
C VAL A 4 7.94 -12.16 -9.83
N MET A 5 7.19 -12.90 -10.65
CA MET A 5 7.76 -13.65 -11.77
C MET A 5 8.30 -12.72 -12.87
N ALA A 6 7.54 -11.68 -13.24
CA ALA A 6 7.98 -10.69 -14.22
C ALA A 6 9.30 -10.05 -13.79
N GLU A 7 9.39 -9.59 -12.54
CA GLU A 7 10.62 -9.03 -11.96
C GLU A 7 11.76 -10.05 -11.94
N ALA A 8 11.51 -11.27 -11.45
CA ALA A 8 12.55 -12.29 -11.36
C ALA A 8 13.12 -12.66 -12.74
N TYR A 9 12.27 -12.77 -13.78
CA TYR A 9 12.74 -13.00 -15.14
C TYR A 9 13.53 -11.82 -15.68
N TYR A 10 13.12 -10.60 -15.36
CA TYR A 10 13.87 -9.41 -15.75
C TYR A 10 15.27 -9.38 -15.13
N LEU A 11 15.39 -9.71 -13.84
CA LEU A 11 16.67 -9.80 -13.12
C LEU A 11 17.59 -10.93 -13.63
N LEU A 12 17.02 -11.96 -14.27
CA LEU A 12 17.76 -13.06 -14.89
C LEU A 12 18.10 -12.79 -16.36
N ASP A 13 17.91 -11.57 -16.87
CA ASP A 13 18.03 -11.19 -18.28
C ASP A 13 17.13 -12.01 -19.23
N LEU A 14 16.04 -12.59 -18.71
CA LEU A 14 15.05 -13.36 -19.46
C LEU A 14 13.87 -12.46 -19.88
N HIS A 15 14.17 -11.40 -20.64
CA HIS A 15 13.21 -10.33 -20.93
C HIS A 15 11.93 -10.81 -21.64
N ASP A 16 12.01 -11.82 -22.50
CA ASP A 16 10.83 -12.37 -23.19
C ASP A 16 9.83 -13.00 -22.19
N LEU A 17 10.34 -13.76 -21.22
CA LEU A 17 9.52 -14.36 -20.17
C LEU A 17 8.99 -13.29 -19.21
N ALA A 18 9.80 -12.28 -18.92
CA ALA A 18 9.39 -11.13 -18.11
C ALA A 18 8.20 -10.41 -18.77
N ALA A 19 8.28 -10.14 -20.08
CA ALA A 19 7.22 -9.50 -20.85
C ALA A 19 5.93 -10.33 -20.86
N VAL A 20 6.03 -11.65 -21.05
CA VAL A 20 4.84 -12.54 -21.00
C VAL A 20 4.19 -12.53 -19.62
N ALA A 21 4.98 -12.56 -18.54
CA ALA A 21 4.47 -12.47 -17.18
C ALA A 21 3.83 -11.11 -16.87
N ALA A 22 4.41 -10.01 -17.37
CA ALA A 22 3.86 -8.67 -17.24
C ALA A 22 2.54 -8.50 -18.01
N ASP A 23 2.49 -8.99 -19.25
CA ASP A 23 1.30 -8.90 -20.10
C ASP A 23 0.13 -9.72 -19.51
N THR A 24 0.42 -10.94 -19.06
CA THR A 24 -0.59 -11.77 -18.37
C THR A 24 -1.05 -11.14 -17.05
N LEU A 25 -0.19 -10.42 -16.33
CA LEU A 25 -0.60 -9.65 -15.16
C LEU A 25 -1.55 -8.52 -15.55
N ALA A 26 -1.20 -7.72 -16.57
CA ALA A 26 -2.01 -6.58 -17.01
C ALA A 26 -3.39 -7.01 -17.53
N MET A 27 -3.46 -8.11 -18.28
CA MET A 27 -4.72 -8.66 -18.80
C MET A 27 -5.67 -9.14 -17.69
N ASN A 28 -5.14 -9.76 -16.63
CA ASN A 28 -5.98 -10.36 -15.58
C ASN A 28 -6.20 -9.42 -14.38
N TYR A 29 -5.25 -8.55 -14.09
CA TYR A 29 -5.23 -7.68 -12.93
C TYR A 29 -4.79 -6.24 -13.31
N PRO A 30 -5.58 -5.52 -14.12
CA PRO A 30 -5.21 -4.19 -14.62
C PRO A 30 -5.05 -3.14 -13.50
N ARG A 31 -5.62 -3.39 -12.31
CA ARG A 31 -5.50 -2.51 -11.13
C ARG A 31 -4.41 -2.99 -10.14
N HIS A 32 -3.44 -3.77 -10.61
CA HIS A 32 -2.36 -4.26 -9.75
C HIS A 32 -1.37 -3.12 -9.44
N PRO A 33 -0.88 -2.98 -8.19
CA PRO A 33 0.01 -1.89 -7.79
C PRO A 33 1.35 -1.84 -8.53
N SER A 34 1.77 -2.95 -9.14
CA SER A 34 3.00 -3.04 -9.94
C SER A 34 2.85 -2.53 -11.39
N LEU A 35 1.65 -2.12 -11.79
CA LEU A 35 1.36 -1.57 -13.12
C LEU A 35 1.19 -0.05 -13.01
N ASN A 36 1.64 0.70 -14.01
CA ASN A 36 1.34 2.13 -14.12
C ASN A 36 -0.09 2.37 -14.64
N GLU A 37 -0.50 3.64 -14.75
CA GLU A 37 -1.83 4.02 -15.26
C GLU A 37 -2.07 3.57 -16.71
N GLN A 38 -0.99 3.32 -17.46
CA GLN A 38 -0.98 2.83 -18.83
C GLN A 38 -1.04 1.29 -18.92
N GLY A 39 -0.98 0.58 -17.78
CA GLY A 39 -0.97 -0.89 -17.73
C GLY A 39 0.40 -1.51 -18.04
N GLU A 40 1.47 -0.73 -18.05
CA GLU A 40 2.84 -1.21 -18.21
C GLU A 40 3.43 -1.61 -16.85
N PHE A 41 4.18 -2.71 -16.85
CA PHE A 41 4.83 -3.21 -15.65
C PHE A 41 6.07 -2.39 -15.31
N GLN A 42 6.15 -1.92 -14.07
CA GLN A 42 7.26 -1.11 -13.58
C GLN A 42 8.31 -2.03 -12.96
N TYR A 43 9.36 -2.36 -13.72
CA TYR A 43 10.51 -3.11 -13.23
C TYR A 43 11.30 -2.26 -12.24
N GLN A 44 11.51 -2.80 -11.05
CA GLN A 44 12.21 -2.12 -9.96
C GLN A 44 13.57 -2.78 -9.79
N ALA A 45 14.30 -2.85 -10.90
CA ALA A 45 15.59 -3.51 -10.96
C ALA A 45 16.61 -2.70 -10.14
N ALA A 46 16.81 -3.13 -8.90
CA ALA A 46 18.01 -2.94 -8.08
C ALA A 46 18.58 -1.52 -7.93
N ASP A 47 17.83 -0.46 -8.27
CA ASP A 47 18.22 0.94 -8.00
C ASP A 47 17.74 1.39 -6.60
N ALA A 48 17.64 0.44 -5.68
CA ALA A 48 17.64 0.71 -4.25
C ALA A 48 19.09 1.01 -3.82
N ILE A 49 19.66 2.10 -4.35
CA ILE A 49 20.67 2.79 -3.57
C ILE A 49 19.92 3.28 -2.34
N ASP A 50 20.11 2.55 -1.24
CA ASP A 50 19.48 2.85 0.04
C ASP A 50 19.93 4.25 0.43
N GLU A 51 19.06 5.24 0.19
CA GLU A 51 19.34 6.66 0.40
C GLU A 51 19.70 6.94 1.87
N ASP A 52 19.33 6.02 2.77
CA ASP A 52 19.57 6.06 4.20
C ASP A 52 20.80 5.24 4.65
N ALA A 53 21.56 4.64 3.72
CA ALA A 53 22.78 3.90 4.03
C ALA A 53 23.84 4.74 4.76
N TRP A 54 23.77 6.07 4.66
CA TRP A 54 24.67 6.99 5.35
C TRP A 54 24.55 6.90 6.88
N LEU A 55 23.35 6.61 7.42
CA LEU A 55 23.13 6.48 8.86
C LEU A 55 23.77 5.19 9.39
N SER A 56 23.65 4.10 8.61
CA SER A 56 24.36 2.85 8.89
C SER A 56 25.87 3.07 8.90
N TRP A 57 26.40 3.82 7.91
CA TRP A 57 27.81 4.17 7.89
C TRP A 57 28.25 5.00 9.11
N LEU A 58 27.47 6.02 9.49
CA LEU A 58 27.76 6.89 10.64
C LEU A 58 27.76 6.12 11.98
N THR A 59 26.87 5.16 12.12
CA THR A 59 26.70 4.36 13.34
C THR A 59 27.53 3.08 13.37
N PHE A 60 28.43 2.90 12.40
CA PHE A 60 29.22 1.68 12.21
C PHE A 60 28.34 0.41 12.16
N GLY A 61 27.16 0.51 11.53
CA GLY A 61 26.22 -0.58 11.36
C GLY A 61 25.38 -0.89 12.60
N TYR A 62 25.39 -0.05 13.64
CA TYR A 62 24.51 -0.24 14.80
C TYR A 62 23.04 0.06 14.46
N TYR A 63 22.78 1.01 13.56
CA TYR A 63 21.46 1.27 13.01
C TYR A 63 21.44 0.95 11.52
N VAL A 64 20.66 -0.07 11.15
CA VAL A 64 20.38 -0.44 9.76
C VAL A 64 18.89 -0.22 9.52
N GLN A 65 18.58 0.61 8.53
CA GLN A 65 17.19 0.78 8.09
C GLN A 65 16.84 -0.36 7.16
N GLU A 66 15.84 -1.16 7.54
CA GLU A 66 15.30 -2.18 6.65
C GLU A 66 14.16 -1.56 5.84
N ASN A 67 14.41 -1.31 4.55
CA ASN A 67 13.33 -0.95 3.64
C ASN A 67 12.49 -2.21 3.34
N PRO A 68 11.15 -2.15 3.48
CA PRO A 68 10.30 -3.29 3.18
C PRO A 68 10.42 -3.67 1.70
N PRO A 69 10.21 -4.95 1.35
CA PRO A 69 10.25 -5.37 -0.05
C PRO A 69 9.19 -4.60 -0.86
N PHE A 70 9.61 -4.04 -2.00
CA PHE A 70 8.76 -3.23 -2.88
C PHE A 70 7.46 -3.92 -3.36
N PHE A 71 7.41 -5.25 -3.29
CA PHE A 71 6.25 -6.05 -3.69
C PHE A 71 5.28 -6.37 -2.53
N ASP A 72 5.30 -5.60 -1.44
CA ASP A 72 4.36 -5.77 -0.33
C ASP A 72 2.99 -5.12 -0.62
N SER A 73 2.10 -5.87 -1.25
CA SER A 73 0.71 -5.45 -1.48
C SER A 73 -0.21 -5.71 -0.28
N ARG A 74 0.31 -6.19 0.86
CA ARG A 74 -0.54 -6.54 2.02
C ARG A 74 -1.21 -5.32 2.61
N ALA A 75 -0.54 -4.17 2.62
CA ALA A 75 -1.13 -2.92 3.08
C ALA A 75 -2.37 -2.50 2.27
N LEU A 76 -2.45 -2.89 0.99
CA LEU A 76 -3.57 -2.53 0.10
C LEU A 76 -4.74 -3.52 0.19
N TYR A 77 -4.46 -4.81 0.35
CA TYR A 77 -5.50 -5.86 0.29
C TYR A 77 -5.87 -6.48 1.63
N ASN A 78 -5.04 -6.29 2.65
CA ASN A 78 -5.20 -6.87 3.99
C ASN A 78 -5.25 -5.78 5.06
N ASP A 79 -5.87 -4.64 4.73
CA ASP A 79 -6.17 -3.59 5.70
C ASP A 79 -7.46 -3.94 6.45
N PRO A 80 -7.40 -4.29 7.75
CA PRO A 80 -8.58 -4.56 8.55
C PRO A 80 -9.46 -3.30 8.74
N GLN A 81 -8.91 -2.10 8.55
CA GLN A 81 -9.66 -0.84 8.65
C GLN A 81 -10.45 -0.54 7.37
N ALA A 82 -9.93 -0.88 6.18
CA ALA A 82 -10.68 -0.74 4.94
C ALA A 82 -12.03 -1.48 4.98
N ALA A 83 -12.06 -2.69 5.54
CA ALA A 83 -13.28 -3.47 5.73
C ALA A 83 -14.31 -2.82 6.67
N SER A 84 -13.87 -2.01 7.65
CA SER A 84 -14.79 -1.25 8.52
C SER A 84 -15.38 -0.02 7.83
N HIS A 85 -14.62 0.64 6.94
CA HIS A 85 -15.10 1.82 6.21
C HIS A 85 -16.12 1.45 5.11
N GLU A 86 -15.95 0.30 4.44
CA GLU A 86 -16.91 -0.19 3.44
C GLU A 86 -18.27 -0.59 4.07
N ALA A 87 -18.28 -0.99 5.34
CA ALA A 87 -19.50 -1.32 6.07
C ALA A 87 -20.31 -0.08 6.48
N GLU A 88 -19.66 1.07 6.72
CA GLU A 88 -20.32 2.35 7.02
C GLU A 88 -20.90 3.00 5.76
N ASP A 89 -20.25 2.88 4.60
CA ASP A 89 -20.69 3.54 3.35
C ASP A 89 -21.91 2.85 2.70
N LEU A 90 -22.15 1.57 3.02
CA LEU A 90 -23.39 0.85 2.65
C LEU A 90 -24.55 1.09 3.62
N ALA A 91 -24.31 1.81 4.72
CA ALA A 91 -25.29 2.08 5.77
C ALA A 91 -25.89 3.50 5.67
N VAL A 92 -25.92 4.13 4.50
CA VAL A 92 -26.62 5.40 4.28
C VAL A 92 -28.12 5.14 3.99
N PRO A 93 -29.04 5.27 4.97
CA PRO A 93 -30.43 5.57 4.63
C PRO A 93 -30.50 7.03 4.16
N PRO A 94 -31.26 7.35 3.10
CA PRO A 94 -31.54 8.72 2.76
C PRO A 94 -32.60 9.22 3.74
N ASN A 95 -32.23 10.07 4.69
CA ASN A 95 -33.19 11.05 5.18
C ASN A 95 -32.48 12.28 5.74
N ASP A 96 -32.83 13.42 5.14
CA ASP A 96 -32.47 14.76 5.57
C ASP A 96 -33.02 15.08 6.98
N THR A 97 -32.43 16.12 7.57
CA THR A 97 -32.91 16.98 8.68
C THR A 97 -32.67 16.57 10.15
N ALA A 98 -31.50 16.92 10.69
CA ALA A 98 -31.33 17.47 12.05
C ALA A 98 -29.94 18.15 12.17
N PRO A 99 -29.81 19.33 12.80
CA PRO A 99 -28.50 19.95 13.04
C PRO A 99 -27.68 19.09 14.02
N PRO A 100 -26.35 19.04 13.89
CA PRO A 100 -25.52 18.22 14.76
C PRO A 100 -25.59 18.78 16.17
N GLU A 101 -26.09 18.00 17.13
CA GLU A 101 -25.92 18.34 18.54
C GLU A 101 -24.42 18.38 18.84
N GLU A 102 -23.96 19.54 19.29
CA GLU A 102 -22.55 19.82 19.56
C GLU A 102 -22.06 18.88 20.66
N GLN A 103 -21.42 17.77 20.27
CA GLN A 103 -20.77 16.87 21.20
C GLN A 103 -19.68 17.63 21.94
N SER A 104 -19.97 17.98 23.19
CA SER A 104 -19.14 18.83 24.04
C SER A 104 -17.71 18.31 24.10
N LEU A 105 -16.75 19.13 23.66
CA LEU A 105 -15.31 18.86 23.72
C LEU A 105 -14.86 18.56 25.15
N PHE A 106 -15.58 19.09 26.14
CA PHE A 106 -15.33 18.80 27.54
C PHE A 106 -15.61 17.34 27.89
N ASN A 107 -16.68 16.74 27.33
CA ASN A 107 -16.96 15.32 27.49
C ASN A 107 -15.83 14.47 26.86
N LYS A 108 -15.34 14.85 25.67
CA LYS A 108 -14.18 14.20 25.04
C LYS A 108 -12.90 14.29 25.86
N MET A 109 -12.58 15.45 26.41
CA MET A 109 -11.37 15.63 27.23
C MET A 109 -11.46 14.89 28.57
N THR A 110 -12.67 14.74 29.09
CA THR A 110 -12.91 14.13 30.39
C THR A 110 -13.43 12.70 30.29
N PHE A 111 -13.37 12.10 29.10
CA PHE A 111 -13.81 10.73 28.80
C PHE A 111 -15.16 10.34 29.44
N GLY A 112 -16.13 11.25 29.50
CA GLY A 112 -17.45 10.95 30.06
C GLY A 112 -17.52 10.74 31.58
N ILE A 113 -16.52 11.18 32.35
CA ILE A 113 -16.51 10.98 33.81
C ILE A 113 -17.57 11.87 34.52
N PHE A 114 -18.04 12.95 33.91
CA PHE A 114 -18.96 13.94 34.51
C PHE A 114 -20.23 14.20 33.69
N GLU A 115 -20.69 13.20 32.95
CA GLU A 115 -22.03 13.23 32.32
C GLU A 115 -23.16 13.16 33.37
#